data_AF-A0A357MP57-F1
#
_entry.id   AF-A0A357MP57-F1
#
_cell.length_a   1.000
_cell.length_b   1.000
_cell.length_c   1.000
_cell.angle_alpha   90.00
_cell.angle_beta   90.00
_cell.angle_gamma   90.00
#
_symmetry.space_group_name_H-M   'P 1'
#
loop_
_entity.id
_entity.type
_entity.pdbx_description
1 polymer ?
#
loop_
_entity_poly.entity_id
_entity_poly.type
_entity_poly.pdbx_seq_one_letter_code
_entity_poly.pdbx_strand_id
1 'polypeptide(L)'
;MRARCIFPATAALLAFAAPAGAWTARNGNEVVAVQPPAFEVVRRHARSSAQEFWCSAGDYATRVLGAAATQKVYLWRPVGDSTVAPGRTAVQFTLSAPPGADTSTGYSLTVKRAGDNLSAGFAQQYCFKSITDF
;
A
#
# COMPACT_ATOMS: atom_id res chain seq x y z
N MET A 1 59.25 -5.52 29.17
CA MET A 1 58.19 -4.91 28.36
C MET A 1 57.40 -6.01 27.66
N ARG A 2 56.13 -6.23 28.05
CA ARG A 2 55.19 -7.11 27.33
C ARG A 2 53.96 -6.28 27.00
N ALA A 3 53.92 -5.73 25.79
CA ALA A 3 52.72 -5.13 25.24
C ALA A 3 51.90 -6.26 24.59
N ARG A 4 50.66 -6.46 25.02
CA ARG A 4 49.69 -7.23 24.24
C ARG A 4 48.34 -6.52 24.20
N CYS A 5 48.09 -6.03 22.99
CA CYS A 5 46.89 -5.51 22.35
C CYS A 5 45.57 -5.94 23.00
N ILE A 6 44.87 -4.98 23.57
CA ILE A 6 43.44 -5.07 23.86
C ILE A 6 42.73 -4.79 22.52
N PHE A 7 42.20 -5.83 21.88
CA PHE A 7 41.32 -5.67 20.71
C PHE A 7 39.93 -5.28 21.22
N PRO A 8 39.37 -4.10 20.85
CA PRO A 8 38.00 -3.78 21.18
C PRO A 8 37.08 -4.64 20.32
N ALA A 9 36.26 -5.48 20.96
CA ALA A 9 35.22 -6.24 20.30
C ALA A 9 34.06 -5.30 19.93
N THR A 10 34.07 -4.77 18.71
CA THR A 10 32.95 -3.98 18.17
C THR A 10 31.78 -4.92 17.91
N ALA A 11 30.78 -4.92 18.79
CA ALA A 11 29.54 -5.65 18.59
C ALA A 11 28.76 -5.02 17.42
N ALA A 12 28.81 -5.65 16.25
CA ALA A 12 28.02 -5.25 15.10
C ALA A 12 26.53 -5.54 15.38
N LEU A 13 25.75 -4.49 15.61
CA LEU A 13 24.28 -4.56 15.60
C LEU A 13 23.83 -4.87 14.17
N LEU A 14 23.55 -6.15 13.90
CA LEU A 14 22.86 -6.57 12.69
C LEU A 14 21.40 -6.09 12.78
N ALA A 15 21.08 -5.02 12.06
CA ALA A 15 19.70 -4.60 11.86
C ALA A 15 18.97 -5.68 11.05
N PHE A 16 18.16 -6.51 11.72
CA PHE A 16 17.27 -7.45 11.06
C PHE A 16 16.15 -6.64 10.39
N ALA A 17 16.19 -6.51 9.06
CA ALA A 17 15.05 -6.00 8.31
C ALA A 17 13.92 -7.03 8.43
N ALA A 18 12.98 -6.81 9.35
CA ALA A 18 11.79 -7.63 9.44
C ALA A 18 11.06 -7.56 8.08
N PRO A 19 10.58 -8.68 7.54
CA PRO A 19 9.73 -8.63 6.36
C PRO A 19 8.50 -7.78 6.73
N ALA A 20 8.27 -6.69 5.99
CA ALA A 20 7.02 -5.97 6.10
C ALA A 20 5.89 -6.99 5.83
N GLY A 21 5.01 -7.19 6.81
CA GLY A 21 3.96 -8.20 6.73
C GLY A 21 3.11 -7.96 5.49
N ALA A 22 3.22 -8.86 4.51
CA ALA A 22 2.40 -8.83 3.32
C ALA A 22 1.02 -9.40 3.65
N TRP A 23 -0.03 -8.67 3.30
CA TRP A 23 -1.41 -9.09 3.46
C TRP A 23 -2.05 -9.33 2.10
N THR A 24 -2.86 -10.37 1.98
CA THR A 24 -3.55 -10.69 0.73
C THR A 24 -4.97 -10.13 0.76
N ALA A 25 -5.25 -9.23 -0.18
CA ALA A 25 -6.59 -8.69 -0.40
C ALA A 25 -7.55 -9.75 -0.95
N ARG A 26 -8.85 -9.51 -0.83
CA ARG A 26 -9.88 -10.44 -1.33
C ARG A 26 -9.75 -10.80 -2.81
N ASN A 27 -9.26 -9.89 -3.64
CA ASN A 27 -9.00 -10.14 -5.06
C ASN A 27 -7.63 -10.78 -5.33
N GLY A 28 -6.89 -11.17 -4.30
CA GLY A 28 -5.58 -11.81 -4.39
C GLY A 28 -4.40 -10.86 -4.60
N ASN A 29 -4.61 -9.55 -4.66
CA ASN A 29 -3.51 -8.60 -4.65
C ASN A 29 -2.79 -8.61 -3.30
N GLU A 30 -1.51 -8.27 -3.33
CA GLU A 30 -0.67 -8.22 -2.14
C GLU A 30 -0.58 -6.78 -1.66
N VAL A 31 -0.72 -6.57 -0.36
CA VAL A 31 -0.62 -5.25 0.27
C VAL A 31 0.50 -5.30 1.29
N VAL A 32 1.47 -4.41 1.14
CA VAL A 32 2.67 -4.36 1.97
C VAL A 32 2.75 -2.99 2.63
N ALA A 33 2.95 -2.96 3.95
CA ALA A 33 3.28 -1.71 4.63
C ALA A 33 4.64 -1.20 4.11
N VAL A 34 4.67 0.02 3.59
CA VAL A 34 5.92 0.68 3.18
C VAL A 34 6.24 1.79 4.18
N GLN A 35 7.23 2.63 3.88
CA GLN A 35 7.58 3.75 4.75
C GLN A 35 6.33 4.59 5.05
N PRO A 36 6.00 4.82 6.34
CA PRO A 36 4.81 5.56 6.72
C PRO A 36 4.75 6.94 6.05
N PRO A 37 3.54 7.45 5.74
CA PRO A 37 2.24 6.90 6.11
C PRO A 37 1.64 5.92 5.09
N ALA A 38 2.43 5.44 4.12
CA ALA A 38 1.90 4.71 2.97
C ALA A 38 1.90 3.19 3.13
N PHE A 39 1.02 2.54 2.37
CA PHE A 39 1.03 1.11 2.08
C PHE A 39 0.96 0.88 0.57
N GLU A 40 1.60 -0.17 0.08
CA GLU A 40 1.71 -0.48 -1.34
C GLU A 40 0.83 -1.67 -1.71
N VAL A 41 -0.03 -1.48 -2.70
CA VAL A 41 -0.83 -2.56 -3.31
C VAL A 41 -0.11 -3.03 -4.57
N VAL A 42 0.41 -4.25 -4.55
CA VAL A 42 1.09 -4.89 -5.67
C VAL A 42 0.11 -5.79 -6.42
N ARG A 43 -0.03 -5.53 -7.73
CA ARG A 43 -0.95 -6.33 -8.55
C ARG A 43 -0.48 -7.77 -8.67
N ARG A 44 -1.40 -8.72 -8.58
CA ARG A 44 -1.11 -10.14 -8.85
C ARG A 44 -1.08 -10.45 -10.35
N HIS A 45 -1.92 -9.80 -11.14
CA HIS A 45 -2.08 -10.08 -12.57
C HIS A 45 -1.83 -8.83 -13.43
N ALA A 46 -1.33 -9.03 -14.66
CA ALA A 46 -1.02 -7.93 -15.57
C ALA A 46 -2.24 -7.08 -15.97
N ARG A 47 -3.47 -7.60 -15.81
CA ARG A 47 -4.74 -6.95 -16.15
C ARG A 47 -5.50 -6.41 -14.92
N SER A 48 -4.80 -5.92 -13.89
CA SER A 48 -5.49 -5.20 -12.80
C SER A 48 -5.94 -3.82 -13.25
N SER A 49 -7.24 -3.55 -13.08
CA SER A 49 -7.85 -2.24 -13.33
C SER A 49 -7.72 -1.34 -12.09
N ALA A 50 -8.13 -0.07 -12.22
CA ALA A 50 -8.21 0.83 -11.07
C ALA A 50 -9.12 0.24 -9.96
N GLN A 51 -10.20 -0.45 -10.33
CA GLN A 51 -11.11 -1.12 -9.41
C GLN A 51 -10.40 -2.13 -8.50
N GLU A 52 -9.50 -2.93 -9.06
CA GLU A 52 -8.76 -3.95 -8.30
C GLU A 52 -7.81 -3.32 -7.26
N PHE A 53 -7.16 -2.21 -7.61
CA PHE A 53 -6.31 -1.47 -6.68
C PHE A 53 -7.15 -0.85 -5.55
N TRP A 54 -8.26 -0.20 -5.87
CA TRP A 54 -9.15 0.41 -4.88
C TRP A 54 -9.83 -0.63 -3.98
N CYS A 55 -10.23 -1.79 -4.51
CA CYS A 55 -10.67 -2.92 -3.69
C CYS A 55 -9.62 -3.26 -2.64
N SER A 56 -8.40 -3.54 -3.08
CA SER A 56 -7.31 -3.95 -2.18
C SER A 56 -7.02 -2.90 -1.11
N ALA A 57 -7.04 -1.62 -1.52
CA ALA A 57 -6.79 -0.49 -0.63
C ALA A 57 -7.89 -0.33 0.43
N GLY A 58 -9.16 -0.37 0.03
CA GLY A 58 -10.29 -0.31 0.95
C GLY A 58 -10.33 -1.53 1.89
N ASP A 59 -10.06 -2.72 1.36
CA ASP A 59 -10.06 -3.94 2.15
C ASP A 59 -8.96 -3.94 3.22
N TYR A 60 -7.74 -3.54 2.85
CA TYR A 60 -6.63 -3.38 3.81
C TYR A 60 -6.89 -2.26 4.82
N ALA A 61 -7.36 -1.09 4.35
CA ALA A 61 -7.66 0.04 5.22
C ALA A 61 -8.69 -0.32 6.30
N THR A 62 -9.78 -0.99 5.92
CA THR A 62 -10.83 -1.37 6.87
C THR A 62 -10.45 -2.57 7.73
N ARG A 63 -9.86 -3.63 7.17
CA ARG A 63 -9.64 -4.89 7.89
C ARG A 63 -8.35 -4.96 8.68
N VAL A 64 -7.30 -4.26 8.22
CA VAL A 64 -5.98 -4.31 8.85
C VAL A 64 -5.68 -3.02 9.60
N LEU A 65 -5.98 -1.86 8.99
CA LEU A 65 -5.71 -0.57 9.63
C LEU A 65 -6.85 -0.07 10.53
N GLY A 66 -8.02 -0.73 10.51
CA GLY A 66 -9.17 -0.34 11.33
C GLY A 66 -9.79 1.01 10.94
N ALA A 67 -9.60 1.45 9.69
CA ALA A 67 -10.13 2.72 9.21
C ALA A 67 -11.67 2.70 9.22
N ALA A 68 -12.28 3.80 9.69
CA ALA A 68 -13.73 3.97 9.62
C ALA A 68 -14.20 3.96 8.16
N ALA A 69 -15.42 3.49 7.90
CA ALA A 69 -15.95 3.39 6.54
C ALA A 69 -15.98 4.75 5.79
N THR A 70 -16.12 5.86 6.52
CA THR A 70 -16.11 7.23 5.99
C THR A 70 -14.72 7.85 5.88
N GLN A 71 -13.70 7.26 6.51
CA GLN A 71 -12.33 7.75 6.47
C GLN A 71 -11.79 7.68 5.04
N LYS A 72 -11.09 8.72 4.62
CA LYS A 72 -10.52 8.79 3.27
C LYS A 72 -9.27 7.92 3.14
N VAL A 73 -9.20 7.21 2.03
CA VAL A 73 -8.00 6.55 1.51
C VAL A 73 -7.55 7.36 0.31
N TYR A 74 -6.33 7.85 0.35
CA TYR A 74 -5.74 8.67 -0.70
C TYR A 74 -4.71 7.89 -1.47
N LEU A 75 -4.57 8.25 -2.74
CA LEU A 75 -3.51 7.80 -3.59
C LEU A 75 -2.23 8.59 -3.29
N TRP A 76 -1.23 7.92 -2.72
CA TRP A 76 0.07 8.50 -2.37
C TRP A 76 1.01 8.52 -3.57
N ARG A 77 1.17 7.38 -4.24
CA ARG A 77 1.96 7.27 -5.47
C ARG A 77 1.13 6.63 -6.58
N PRO A 78 0.99 7.30 -7.74
CA PRO A 78 0.33 6.75 -8.93
C PRO A 78 0.87 5.38 -9.32
N VAL A 79 0.05 4.66 -10.09
CA VAL A 79 0.40 3.38 -10.67
C VAL A 79 1.77 3.45 -11.34
N GLY A 80 2.65 2.51 -10.99
CA GLY A 80 4.02 2.46 -11.46
C GLY A 80 4.71 1.19 -10.98
N ASP A 81 6.04 1.18 -11.04
CA ASP A 81 6.83 0.05 -10.56
C ASP A 81 6.71 -0.11 -9.05
N SER A 82 6.61 -1.36 -8.61
CA SER A 82 6.57 -1.72 -7.20
C SER A 82 7.91 -1.44 -6.53
N THR A 83 7.86 -0.87 -5.32
CA THR A 83 9.06 -0.61 -4.51
C THR A 83 9.50 -1.84 -3.73
N VAL A 84 8.59 -2.80 -3.53
CA VAL A 84 8.84 -4.01 -2.74
C VAL A 84 8.94 -5.28 -3.60
N ALA A 85 8.48 -5.26 -4.86
CA ALA A 85 8.47 -6.42 -5.73
C ALA A 85 8.93 -6.08 -7.17
N PRO A 86 10.24 -6.22 -7.47
CA PRO A 86 10.81 -5.86 -8.76
C PRO A 86 10.07 -6.48 -9.97
N GLY A 87 9.85 -5.68 -11.01
CA GLY A 87 9.13 -6.08 -12.22
C GLY A 87 7.60 -6.20 -12.07
N ARG A 88 7.04 -5.92 -10.89
CA ARG A 88 5.60 -5.86 -10.67
C ARG A 88 5.13 -4.41 -10.63
N THR A 89 3.87 -4.21 -10.99
CA THR A 89 3.22 -2.90 -10.92
C THR A 89 2.49 -2.75 -9.60
N ALA A 90 2.56 -1.57 -9.00
CA ALA A 90 1.90 -1.25 -7.76
C ALA A 90 1.32 0.17 -7.75
N VAL A 91 0.49 0.43 -6.74
CA VAL A 91 -0.01 1.76 -6.37
C VAL A 91 0.22 1.92 -4.88
N GLN A 92 0.65 3.11 -4.44
CA GLN A 92 0.73 3.38 -3.00
C GLN A 92 -0.46 4.22 -2.55
N PHE A 93 -1.01 3.84 -1.41
CA PHE A 93 -2.12 4.51 -0.75
C PHE A 93 -1.73 4.94 0.67
N THR A 94 -2.50 5.84 1.23
CA THR A 94 -2.33 6.35 2.60
C THR A 94 -3.70 6.73 3.19
N LEU A 95 -3.76 6.83 4.51
CA LEU A 95 -4.94 7.33 5.23
C LEU A 95 -4.88 8.84 5.54
N SER A 96 -3.76 9.50 5.20
CA SER A 96 -3.56 10.95 5.34
C SER A 96 -3.42 11.61 3.98
N ALA A 97 -3.93 12.84 3.84
CA ALA A 97 -3.81 13.59 2.59
C ALA A 97 -2.32 13.79 2.21
N PRO A 98 -1.90 13.47 0.98
CA PRO A 98 -0.54 13.72 0.53
C PRO A 98 -0.23 15.22 0.50
N PRO A 99 0.90 15.68 1.08
CA PRO A 99 1.25 17.10 1.10
C PRO A 99 1.33 17.71 -0.30
N GLY A 100 0.63 18.82 -0.54
CA GLY A 100 0.66 19.55 -1.80
C GLY A 100 -0.08 18.88 -2.97
N ALA A 101 -0.76 17.75 -2.75
CA ALA A 101 -1.59 17.13 -3.77
C ALA A 101 -2.99 17.76 -3.82
N ASP A 102 -3.59 17.82 -5.01
CA ASP A 102 -5.01 18.13 -5.16
C ASP A 102 -5.85 16.94 -4.68
N THR A 103 -6.58 17.15 -3.59
CA THR A 103 -7.46 16.14 -2.98
C THR A 103 -8.93 16.34 -3.32
N SER A 104 -9.26 17.18 -4.30
CA SER A 104 -10.62 17.26 -4.83
C SER A 104 -11.07 15.88 -5.32
N THR A 105 -12.26 15.45 -4.90
CA THR A 105 -12.80 14.16 -5.33
C THR A 105 -13.15 14.24 -6.82
N GLY A 106 -12.48 13.43 -7.64
CA GLY A 106 -12.76 13.34 -9.07
C GLY A 106 -14.01 12.50 -9.37
N TYR A 107 -14.55 12.65 -10.57
CA TYR A 107 -15.75 11.93 -11.02
C TYR A 107 -15.46 10.56 -11.65
N SER A 108 -14.19 10.23 -11.89
CA SER A 108 -13.76 8.98 -12.54
C SER A 108 -12.88 8.16 -11.61
N LEU A 109 -13.05 6.84 -11.64
CA LEU A 109 -12.19 5.92 -10.91
C LEU A 109 -10.82 5.81 -11.59
N THR A 110 -9.75 6.22 -10.91
CA THR A 110 -8.39 6.25 -11.47
C THR A 110 -7.35 5.90 -10.40
N VAL A 111 -6.17 5.51 -10.86
CA VAL A 111 -4.97 5.30 -10.03
C VAL A 111 -3.77 6.10 -10.54
N LYS A 112 -4.03 7.15 -11.32
CA LYS A 112 -3.01 7.88 -12.07
C LYS A 112 -2.68 9.26 -11.51
N ARG A 113 -3.46 9.77 -10.54
CA ARG A 113 -3.27 11.11 -9.97
C ARG A 113 -3.12 11.00 -8.45
N ALA A 114 -1.99 11.49 -7.95
CA ALA A 114 -1.76 11.60 -6.51
C ALA A 114 -2.81 12.53 -5.89
N GLY A 115 -3.29 12.19 -4.70
CA GLY A 115 -4.37 12.92 -4.01
C GLY A 115 -5.79 12.44 -4.33
N ASP A 116 -5.99 11.65 -5.40
CA ASP A 116 -7.26 10.96 -5.64
C ASP A 116 -7.66 10.16 -4.42
N ASN A 117 -8.94 10.22 -4.05
CA ASN A 117 -9.40 9.63 -2.81
C ASN A 117 -10.83 9.14 -2.89
N LEU A 118 -11.07 8.08 -2.12
CA LEU A 118 -12.38 7.50 -1.85
C LEU A 118 -12.50 7.29 -0.34
N SER A 119 -13.72 7.11 0.17
CA SER A 119 -13.86 6.58 1.53
C SER A 119 -13.44 5.11 1.55
N ALA A 120 -12.90 4.63 2.68
CA ALA A 120 -12.45 3.25 2.83
C ALA A 120 -13.57 2.25 2.52
N GLY A 121 -14.79 2.53 2.98
CA GLY A 121 -15.97 1.72 2.69
C GLY A 121 -16.32 1.70 1.20
N PHE A 122 -16.31 2.85 0.52
CA PHE A 122 -16.60 2.91 -0.91
C PHE A 122 -15.51 2.24 -1.75
N ALA A 123 -14.24 2.40 -1.38
CA ALA A 123 -13.13 1.68 -2.00
C ALA A 123 -13.29 0.15 -1.82
N GLN A 124 -13.68 -0.30 -0.62
CA GLN A 124 -13.90 -1.72 -0.33
C GLN A 124 -15.08 -2.31 -1.12
N GLN A 125 -16.10 -1.51 -1.49
CA GLN A 125 -17.21 -1.97 -2.32
C GLN A 125 -16.75 -2.55 -3.66
N TYR A 126 -15.64 -2.07 -4.21
CA TYR A 126 -15.06 -2.61 -5.44
C TYR A 126 -14.58 -4.05 -5.32
N CYS A 127 -14.41 -4.60 -4.11
CA CYS A 127 -14.13 -6.02 -3.92
C CYS A 127 -15.34 -6.91 -4.17
N PHE A 128 -16.55 -6.36 -4.07
CA PHE A 128 -17.80 -7.08 -4.22
C PHE A 128 -18.41 -6.69 -5.57
N LYS A 129 -17.90 -7.27 -6.66
CA LYS A 129 -18.71 -7.29 -7.89
C LYS A 129 -20.03 -8.01 -7.57
N SER A 130 -21.13 -7.29 -7.66
CA SER A 130 -22.47 -7.89 -7.61
C SER A 130 -22.65 -8.83 -8.80
N ILE A 131 -23.15 -10.02 -8.48
CA ILE A 131 -23.77 -11.06 -9.29
C ILE A 131 -24.58 -10.47 -10.46
N THR A 132 -23.95 -10.23 -11.61
CA THR A 132 -24.60 -10.12 -12.93
C THR A 132 -23.63 -10.57 -14.02
N ASP A 133 -23.01 -11.73 -13.81
CA ASP A 133 -22.60 -12.59 -14.92
C ASP A 133 -23.81 -13.53 -15.16
N PHE A 134 -24.75 -13.10 -15.99
CA PHE A 134 -25.77 -13.94 -16.64
C PHE A 134 -25.60 -13.81 -18.15
#